data_AF-A0A5K1JY27-F1
#
_entry.id   AF-A0A5K1JY27-F1
#
_cell.length_a   1.000
_cell.length_b   1.000
_cell.length_c   1.000
_cell.angle_alpha   90.00
_cell.angle_beta   90.00
_cell.angle_gamma   90.00
#
_symmetry.space_group_name_H-M   'P 1'
#
loop_
_entity.id
_entity.type
_entity.pdbx_description
1 polymer ?
#
loop_
_entity_poly.entity_id
_entity_poly.type
_entity_poly.pdbx_seq_one_letter_code
_entity_poly.pdbx_strand_id
1 'polypeptide(L)'
;MPEVYGRWLSPEDGGLYRMWRQVDLSCLQGRNLGVTRPLSDDPSGAEQEVKTETDAIDMDVFCEIFVNGTICGRTTVKKGIGSPDWHERFQLADLPPFENLEIVVWREKRGDSVEGWFPVLNGGQASSTQAGEMRLKIRVDEEIILPYHAYHRMLRTLHSRNHLDWMRELEARLKMKNVNRDIMSIAIAKNVLLDNIMELADREVDGTLTSHNTLFRGNTVFTKTVELYMSWYGMAFLEASVGPSIRRLCAEKVAIEVDPVRIGKSGRAIEKNVELLVAWCQEFWERIYDARRQCPPELRKLFEHIRRLVERSYRVRDDSNRELPWQSVSAFCFLRFIVPAILHPHLFGLLPGMHFHLYRWIHL
;
A
#
# COMPACT_ATOMS: atom_id res chain seq x y z
N MET A 1 0.63 -21.92 0.70
CA MET A 1 -0.55 -22.70 0.28
C MET A 1 -1.50 -22.67 1.46
N PRO A 2 -2.74 -22.15 1.33
CA PRO A 2 -3.65 -21.98 2.45
C PRO A 2 -4.06 -23.36 3.01
N GLU A 3 -4.07 -23.47 4.33
CA GLU A 3 -4.42 -24.72 5.00
C GLU A 3 -5.92 -24.91 5.06
N VAL A 4 -6.35 -26.14 4.80
CA VAL A 4 -7.76 -26.52 4.81
C VAL A 4 -7.95 -27.60 5.87
N TYR A 5 -8.76 -27.30 6.88
CA TYR A 5 -9.05 -28.17 8.02
C TYR A 5 -10.40 -28.88 7.83
N GLY A 6 -10.56 -30.05 8.47
CA GLY A 6 -11.83 -30.80 8.47
C GLY A 6 -11.91 -32.02 7.54
N ARG A 7 -10.78 -32.50 6.99
CA ARG A 7 -10.73 -33.44 5.87
C ARG A 7 -11.40 -34.82 6.04
N TRP A 8 -11.92 -35.21 7.22
CA TRP A 8 -12.41 -36.58 7.46
C TRP A 8 -13.71 -36.75 8.27
N LEU A 9 -14.37 -35.68 8.75
CA LEU A 9 -15.44 -35.85 9.75
C LEU A 9 -16.86 -35.42 9.35
N SER A 10 -17.07 -34.57 8.33
CA SER A 10 -18.45 -34.27 7.86
C SER A 10 -18.51 -33.65 6.45
N PRO A 11 -18.66 -34.46 5.39
CA PRO A 11 -18.84 -33.97 4.02
C PRO A 11 -20.25 -33.40 3.73
N GLU A 12 -21.28 -33.88 4.44
CA GLU A 12 -22.69 -33.59 4.11
C GLU A 12 -23.14 -32.19 4.55
N ASP A 13 -22.52 -31.62 5.59
CA ASP A 13 -22.74 -30.24 6.06
C ASP A 13 -21.63 -29.25 5.64
N GLY A 14 -20.80 -29.62 4.66
CA GLY A 14 -19.93 -28.70 3.93
C GLY A 14 -18.60 -28.32 4.60
N GLY A 15 -18.00 -29.16 5.45
CA GLY A 15 -16.78 -28.82 6.18
C GLY A 15 -15.49 -28.71 5.34
N LEU A 16 -15.08 -27.48 5.00
CA LEU A 16 -13.69 -27.08 4.69
C LEU A 16 -13.49 -25.63 5.15
N TYR A 17 -12.97 -25.41 6.36
CA TYR A 17 -12.61 -24.07 6.83
C TYR A 17 -11.10 -23.85 6.69
N ARG A 18 -10.69 -22.61 6.45
CA ARG A 18 -9.27 -22.21 6.44
C ARG A 18 -8.97 -21.33 7.63
N MET A 19 -7.78 -21.49 8.20
CA MET A 19 -7.29 -20.56 9.22
C MET A 19 -6.65 -19.36 8.52
N TRP A 20 -7.09 -18.16 8.87
CA TRP A 20 -6.44 -16.93 8.44
C TRP A 20 -5.66 -16.34 9.60
N ARG A 21 -4.43 -15.91 9.32
CA ARG A 21 -3.52 -15.36 10.31
C ARG A 21 -2.96 -14.04 9.82
N GLN A 22 -2.95 -13.05 10.71
CA GLN A 22 -2.31 -11.77 10.46
C GLN A 22 -1.41 -11.39 11.63
N VAL A 23 -0.23 -10.87 11.31
CA VAL A 23 0.69 -10.25 12.27
C VAL A 23 0.81 -8.78 11.92
N ASP A 24 0.37 -7.90 12.82
CA ASP A 24 0.69 -6.48 12.80
C ASP A 24 1.88 -6.23 13.73
N LEU A 25 3.01 -5.84 13.15
CA LEU A 25 4.24 -5.52 13.87
C LEU A 25 4.55 -4.03 13.71
N SER A 26 4.93 -3.35 14.77
CA SER A 26 5.50 -2.01 14.70
C SER A 26 6.86 -1.98 15.38
N CYS A 27 7.90 -1.62 14.64
CA CYS A 27 9.23 -1.37 15.14
C CYS A 27 9.29 0.09 15.56
N LEU A 28 9.26 0.35 16.87
CA LEU A 28 9.20 1.71 17.39
C LEU A 28 10.61 2.27 17.54
N GLN A 29 11.38 1.72 18.48
CA GLN A 29 12.65 2.32 18.90
C GLN A 29 13.68 1.26 19.28
N GLY A 30 14.97 1.51 19.06
CA GLY A 30 16.07 0.72 19.61
C GLY A 30 16.79 1.48 20.71
N ARG A 31 17.38 0.79 21.68
CA ARG A 31 18.29 1.38 22.69
C ARG A 31 19.40 0.41 23.08
N ASN A 32 20.48 0.93 23.64
CA ASN A 32 21.64 0.15 24.09
C ASN A 32 22.25 -0.76 23.00
N LEU A 33 22.08 -0.38 21.72
CA LEU A 33 22.52 -1.18 20.59
C LEU A 33 24.06 -1.15 20.48
N GLY A 34 24.69 -2.31 20.34
CA GLY A 34 26.15 -2.44 20.29
C GLY A 34 26.83 -2.60 21.67
N VAL A 35 26.07 -2.51 22.76
CA VAL A 35 26.56 -2.83 24.11
C VAL A 35 26.27 -4.29 24.40
N THR A 36 27.31 -5.11 24.55
CA THR A 36 27.15 -6.53 24.87
C THR A 36 27.05 -6.73 26.38
N ARG A 37 25.98 -7.39 26.82
CA ARG A 37 25.80 -7.83 28.22
C ARG A 37 25.60 -9.35 28.28
N PRO A 38 26.26 -10.06 29.20
CA PRO A 38 25.96 -11.45 29.47
C PRO A 38 24.54 -11.56 30.04
N LEU A 39 23.75 -12.51 29.53
CA LEU A 39 22.42 -12.81 30.07
C LEU A 39 22.57 -13.39 31.48
N SER A 40 22.06 -12.71 32.51
CA SER A 40 22.01 -13.22 33.88
C SER A 40 20.65 -13.86 34.16
N ASP A 41 20.64 -15.06 34.72
CA ASP A 41 19.44 -15.89 35.00
C ASP A 41 18.63 -15.48 36.26
N ASP A 42 18.88 -14.31 36.87
CA ASP A 42 18.23 -13.92 38.13
C ASP A 42 17.20 -12.78 37.94
N PRO A 43 15.89 -13.03 38.13
CA PRO A 43 14.85 -12.00 38.01
C PRO A 43 14.71 -11.14 39.28
N SER A 44 15.60 -11.26 40.26
CA SER A 44 15.50 -10.58 41.56
C SER A 44 16.75 -9.76 41.92
N GLY A 45 17.08 -8.75 41.11
CA GLY A 45 18.17 -7.81 41.39
C GLY A 45 17.74 -6.38 41.10
N ALA A 46 17.83 -5.51 42.11
CA ALA A 46 17.49 -4.09 42.02
C ALA A 46 18.08 -3.39 40.79
N GLU A 47 17.30 -2.47 40.21
CA GLU A 47 17.73 -1.52 39.19
C GLU A 47 18.94 -0.71 39.69
N GLN A 48 20.14 -1.23 39.53
CA GLN A 48 21.35 -0.42 39.53
C GLN A 48 21.57 0.03 38.10
N GLU A 49 21.20 1.29 37.83
CA GLU A 49 21.72 2.04 36.68
C GLU A 49 23.24 2.15 36.81
N VAL A 50 23.96 1.10 36.38
CA VAL A 50 25.37 1.23 36.08
C VAL A 50 25.43 2.05 34.79
N LYS A 51 25.57 3.37 34.93
CA LYS A 51 26.02 4.26 33.86
C LYS A 51 27.41 3.81 33.42
N THR A 52 27.43 2.85 32.52
CA THR A 52 28.63 2.57 31.74
C THR A 52 28.62 3.64 30.65
N GLU A 53 29.42 4.70 30.83
CA GLU A 53 29.78 5.62 29.74
C GLU A 53 30.63 4.83 28.73
N THR A 54 29.99 3.95 27.97
CA THR A 54 30.56 3.42 26.73
C THR A 54 30.25 4.45 25.65
N ASP A 55 31.30 5.02 25.06
CA ASP A 55 31.20 5.93 23.92
C ASP A 55 30.21 5.38 22.90
N ALA A 56 29.13 6.11 22.70
CA ALA A 56 28.05 5.66 21.85
C ALA A 56 28.58 5.58 20.40
N ILE A 57 28.65 4.36 19.88
CA ILE A 57 29.22 4.05 18.58
C ILE A 57 28.27 4.59 17.51
N ASP A 58 28.79 5.41 16.59
CA ASP A 58 28.06 5.83 15.40
C ASP A 58 27.85 4.61 14.50
N MET A 59 26.61 4.14 14.38
CA MET A 59 26.27 2.95 13.61
C MET A 59 25.06 3.18 12.71
N ASP A 60 25.10 2.54 11.54
CA ASP A 60 23.96 2.40 10.65
C ASP A 60 23.17 1.15 11.07
N VAL A 61 21.93 1.33 11.53
CA VAL A 61 21.10 0.23 12.04
C VAL A 61 19.79 0.11 11.27
N PHE A 62 19.42 -1.13 10.94
CA PHE A 62 18.09 -1.50 10.45
C PHE A 62 17.70 -2.86 11.04
N CYS A 63 16.41 -3.17 11.02
CA CYS A 63 15.85 -4.44 11.47
C CYS A 63 15.37 -5.25 10.27
N GLU A 64 15.61 -6.56 10.28
CA GLU A 64 14.98 -7.50 9.35
C GLU A 64 13.96 -8.34 10.09
N ILE A 65 12.83 -8.60 9.43
CA ILE A 65 11.72 -9.36 9.97
C ILE A 65 11.68 -10.68 9.25
N PHE A 66 11.79 -11.79 9.98
CA PHE A 66 11.76 -13.12 9.43
C PHE A 66 10.48 -13.86 9.83
N VAL A 67 9.84 -14.52 8.87
CA VAL A 67 8.79 -15.52 9.14
C VAL A 67 9.28 -16.86 8.61
N ASN A 68 9.38 -17.87 9.48
CA ASN A 68 9.91 -19.20 9.13
C ASN A 68 11.25 -19.13 8.37
N GLY A 69 12.17 -18.26 8.81
CA GLY A 69 13.49 -18.08 8.20
C GLY A 69 13.50 -17.30 6.87
N THR A 70 12.36 -16.79 6.40
CA THR A 70 12.28 -15.96 5.19
C THR A 70 12.13 -14.48 5.55
N ILE A 71 12.92 -13.59 4.94
CA ILE A 71 12.79 -12.14 5.13
C ILE A 71 11.45 -11.67 4.58
N CYS A 72 10.61 -11.12 5.45
CA CYS A 72 9.27 -10.59 5.14
C CYS A 72 9.18 -9.07 5.29
N GLY A 73 10.19 -8.42 5.88
CA GLY A 73 10.24 -6.97 6.00
C GLY A 73 11.62 -6.49 6.44
N ARG A 74 11.91 -5.22 6.17
CA ARG A 74 13.13 -4.54 6.63
C ARG A 74 12.79 -3.10 7.00
N THR A 75 13.30 -2.61 8.12
CA THR A 75 13.14 -1.19 8.49
C THR A 75 14.10 -0.29 7.72
N THR A 76 13.83 1.01 7.71
CA THR A 76 14.77 1.99 7.15
C THR A 76 16.08 2.00 7.93
N VAL A 77 17.21 2.16 7.24
CA VAL A 77 18.51 2.36 7.89
C VAL A 77 18.50 3.71 8.61
N LYS A 78 18.72 3.69 9.92
CA LYS A 78 18.92 4.88 10.76
C LYS A 78 20.41 5.02 11.02
N LYS A 79 20.96 6.18 10.67
CA LYS A 79 22.35 6.55 10.94
C LYS A 79 22.39 7.40 12.21
N GLY A 80 23.32 7.12 13.11
CA GLY A 80 23.60 7.99 14.24
C GLY A 80 23.95 7.26 15.51
N ILE A 81 24.13 8.05 16.56
CA ILE A 81 24.63 7.64 17.85
C ILE A 81 23.45 7.24 18.76
N GLY A 82 23.43 6.00 19.25
CA GLY A 82 22.56 5.59 20.36
C GLY A 82 21.23 4.91 19.99
N SER A 83 20.10 5.54 20.33
CA SER A 83 18.75 4.94 20.38
C SER A 83 17.88 5.28 19.16
N PRO A 84 17.97 4.53 18.03
CA PRO A 84 17.26 4.84 16.80
C PRO A 84 15.74 4.79 16.96
N ASP A 85 15.04 5.69 16.28
CA ASP A 85 13.58 5.77 16.28
C ASP A 85 13.02 5.58 14.86
N TRP A 86 12.22 4.53 14.67
CA TRP A 86 11.65 4.10 13.40
C TRP A 86 10.16 4.45 13.29
N HIS A 87 9.34 4.05 14.26
CA HIS A 87 7.86 4.05 14.18
C HIS A 87 7.30 3.40 12.90
N GLU A 88 7.96 2.35 12.43
CA GLU A 88 7.58 1.67 11.18
C GLU A 88 6.65 0.49 11.45
N ARG A 89 5.58 0.36 10.66
CA ARG A 89 4.57 -0.70 10.79
C ARG A 89 4.61 -1.67 9.61
N PHE A 90 4.55 -2.95 9.92
CA PHE A 90 4.50 -4.09 9.01
C PHE A 90 3.22 -4.88 9.27
N GLN A 91 2.53 -5.29 8.21
CA GLN A 91 1.34 -6.13 8.30
C GLN A 91 1.56 -7.38 7.45
N LEU A 92 1.62 -8.55 8.07
CA LEU A 92 1.86 -9.81 7.39
C LEU A 92 0.57 -10.63 7.46
N ALA A 93 -0.17 -10.72 6.36
CA ALA A 93 -1.49 -11.36 6.31
C ALA A 93 -1.44 -12.68 5.54
N ASP A 94 -2.40 -13.56 5.84
CA ASP A 94 -2.56 -14.89 5.23
C ASP A 94 -1.35 -15.82 5.43
N LEU A 95 -0.76 -15.76 6.63
CA LEU A 95 0.42 -16.55 6.97
C LEU A 95 0.08 -18.05 7.16
N PRO A 96 0.96 -18.98 6.72
CA PRO A 96 0.86 -20.40 7.13
C PRO A 96 1.08 -20.51 8.65
N PRO A 97 0.82 -21.67 9.29
CA PRO A 97 1.31 -21.89 10.64
C PRO A 97 2.81 -21.67 10.66
N PHE A 98 3.22 -20.92 11.66
CA PHE A 98 4.62 -20.73 11.98
C PHE A 98 4.80 -21.22 13.40
N GLU A 99 5.75 -22.11 13.60
CA GLU A 99 6.20 -22.48 14.95
C GLU A 99 6.97 -21.31 15.56
N ASN A 100 7.73 -20.58 14.73
CA ASN A 100 8.60 -19.46 15.14
C ASN A 100 8.36 -18.22 14.25
N LEU A 101 7.94 -17.11 14.85
CA LEU A 101 8.15 -15.76 14.29
C LEU A 101 9.45 -15.24 14.89
N GLU A 102 10.54 -15.27 14.13
CA GLU A 102 11.86 -14.86 14.63
C GLU A 102 12.03 -13.35 14.45
N ILE A 103 11.74 -12.64 15.52
CA ILE A 103 12.29 -11.33 15.81
C ILE A 103 13.16 -11.62 17.02
N VAL A 104 14.48 -11.42 16.96
CA VAL A 104 15.40 -11.87 18.02
C VAL A 104 15.11 -11.12 19.33
N VAL A 105 14.19 -11.68 20.12
CA VAL A 105 13.44 -11.12 21.25
C VAL A 105 12.62 -12.28 21.89
N TRP A 106 12.72 -12.55 23.21
CA TRP A 106 12.02 -13.69 23.86
C TRP A 106 10.70 -13.33 24.61
N ARG A 107 9.63 -14.06 24.22
CA ARG A 107 8.37 -14.50 24.89
C ARG A 107 7.18 -13.54 25.12
N GLU A 108 5.98 -13.95 24.67
CA GLU A 108 4.66 -13.40 25.07
C GLU A 108 3.46 -14.37 24.90
N LYS A 109 2.25 -13.99 25.37
CA LYS A 109 0.97 -14.74 25.48
C LYS A 109 -0.04 -14.26 24.42
N ARG A 110 -0.96 -15.13 23.99
CA ARG A 110 -2.00 -14.81 23.00
C ARG A 110 -3.03 -13.77 23.52
N GLY A 111 -3.26 -12.74 22.70
CA GLY A 111 -4.40 -11.83 22.77
C GLY A 111 -4.11 -10.51 23.46
N ASP A 112 -4.43 -9.42 22.76
CA ASP A 112 -4.06 -8.01 22.96
C ASP A 112 -2.72 -7.57 22.38
N SER A 113 -2.64 -6.28 22.00
CA SER A 113 -1.41 -5.73 21.43
C SER A 113 -0.33 -5.65 22.50
N VAL A 114 0.70 -6.46 22.36
CA VAL A 114 1.93 -6.36 23.14
C VAL A 114 2.61 -5.06 22.78
N GLU A 115 3.04 -4.31 23.77
CA GLU A 115 3.99 -3.23 23.57
C GLU A 115 5.02 -3.32 24.68
N GLY A 116 6.29 -3.49 24.31
CA GLY A 116 7.31 -3.75 25.31
C GLY A 116 8.71 -3.50 24.78
N TRP A 117 9.66 -3.41 25.72
CA TRP A 117 11.08 -3.52 25.42
C TRP A 117 11.48 -4.98 25.37
N PHE A 118 12.30 -5.29 24.40
CA PHE A 118 12.55 -6.64 23.96
C PHE A 118 14.04 -6.80 23.66
N PRO A 119 14.74 -7.80 24.24
CA PRO A 119 16.18 -7.86 24.15
C PRO A 119 16.62 -8.23 22.73
N VAL A 120 17.53 -7.45 22.14
CA VAL A 120 18.23 -7.79 20.90
C VAL A 120 19.37 -8.74 21.24
N LEU A 121 19.39 -9.92 20.65
CA LEU A 121 20.46 -10.90 20.88
C LEU A 121 21.45 -10.94 19.72
N ASN A 122 22.70 -11.21 20.07
CA ASN A 122 23.81 -11.41 19.15
C ASN A 122 24.41 -12.80 19.43
N GLY A 123 24.23 -13.73 18.48
CA GLY A 123 24.78 -15.10 18.52
C GLY A 123 23.86 -16.17 17.95
N GLY A 124 24.45 -17.18 17.28
CA GLY A 124 23.74 -18.41 16.87
C GLY A 124 23.45 -19.33 18.06
N GLN A 125 22.59 -20.33 17.84
CA GLN A 125 21.86 -21.21 18.80
C GLN A 125 22.61 -21.77 20.05
N ALA A 126 23.92 -21.58 20.19
CA ALA A 126 24.72 -22.10 21.32
C ALA A 126 25.19 -21.06 22.34
N SER A 127 25.23 -19.76 22.03
CA SER A 127 25.58 -18.71 23.01
C SER A 127 25.06 -17.33 22.58
N SER A 128 23.90 -16.92 23.09
CA SER A 128 23.34 -15.60 22.82
C SER A 128 23.86 -14.57 23.82
N THR A 129 24.48 -13.49 23.34
CA THR A 129 24.79 -12.29 24.16
C THR A 129 23.74 -11.23 23.89
N GLN A 130 23.29 -10.49 24.91
CA GLN A 130 22.36 -9.38 24.67
C GLN A 130 23.15 -8.21 24.09
N ALA A 131 22.75 -7.73 22.91
CA ALA A 131 23.39 -6.64 22.17
C ALA A 131 22.52 -5.36 22.12
N GLY A 132 21.43 -5.32 22.89
CA GLY A 132 20.61 -4.14 23.09
C GLY A 132 19.15 -4.49 23.38
N GLU A 133 18.26 -3.51 23.17
CA GLU A 133 16.81 -3.68 23.32
C GLU A 133 16.07 -2.95 22.21
N MET A 134 14.94 -3.52 21.80
CA MET A 134 14.02 -2.99 20.80
C MET A 134 12.65 -2.79 21.44
N ARG A 135 11.97 -1.69 21.13
CA ARG A 135 10.60 -1.46 21.51
C ARG A 135 9.71 -1.85 20.34
N LEU A 136 8.90 -2.89 20.54
CA LEU A 136 8.02 -3.41 19.51
C LEU A 136 6.57 -3.30 19.97
N LYS A 137 5.68 -3.11 19.02
CA LYS A 137 4.25 -3.34 19.20
C LYS A 137 3.83 -4.51 18.32
N ILE A 138 3.27 -5.58 18.87
CA ILE A 138 2.90 -6.78 18.12
C ILE A 138 1.44 -7.10 18.36
N ARG A 139 0.70 -7.46 17.32
CA ARG A 139 -0.63 -8.08 17.41
C ARG A 139 -0.68 -9.26 16.46
N VAL A 140 -1.17 -10.39 16.96
CA VAL A 140 -1.42 -11.59 16.15
C VAL A 140 -2.91 -11.88 16.20
N ASP A 141 -3.54 -11.82 15.03
CA ASP A 141 -4.94 -12.16 14.83
C ASP A 141 -5.03 -13.54 14.14
N GLU A 142 -5.84 -14.44 14.70
CA GLU A 142 -6.10 -15.77 14.17
C GLU A 142 -7.61 -15.97 14.05
N GLU A 143 -8.10 -16.14 12.81
CA GLU A 143 -9.53 -16.24 12.52
C GLU A 143 -9.86 -17.51 11.73
N ILE A 144 -11.08 -18.01 11.94
CA ILE A 144 -11.64 -19.12 11.18
C ILE A 144 -12.41 -18.55 9.99
N ILE A 145 -11.97 -18.87 8.78
CA ILE A 145 -12.72 -18.59 7.56
C ILE A 145 -13.55 -19.82 7.22
N LEU A 146 -14.87 -19.64 7.25
CA LEU A 146 -15.84 -20.69 7.00
C LEU A 146 -15.79 -21.15 5.52
N PRO A 147 -16.38 -22.30 5.21
CA PRO A 147 -16.51 -22.74 3.83
C PRO A 147 -17.41 -21.79 3.02
N TYR A 148 -17.23 -21.74 1.69
CA TYR A 148 -17.97 -20.81 0.81
C TYR A 148 -19.50 -20.85 1.01
N HIS A 149 -20.07 -22.03 1.23
CA HIS A 149 -21.51 -22.21 1.42
C HIS A 149 -22.05 -21.45 2.64
N ALA A 150 -21.23 -21.24 3.68
CA ALA A 150 -21.65 -20.51 4.88
C ALA A 150 -21.93 -19.03 4.56
N TYR A 151 -21.25 -18.48 3.55
CA TYR A 151 -21.40 -17.09 3.12
C TYR A 151 -22.51 -16.88 2.09
N HIS A 152 -23.23 -17.93 1.64
CA HIS A 152 -24.17 -17.84 0.51
C HIS A 152 -25.24 -16.76 0.68
N ARG A 153 -25.81 -16.61 1.89
CA ARG A 153 -26.84 -15.60 2.16
C ARG A 153 -26.30 -14.19 2.03
N MET A 154 -25.13 -13.93 2.64
CA MET A 154 -24.45 -12.64 2.55
C MET A 154 -24.11 -12.30 1.10
N LEU A 155 -23.54 -13.26 0.35
CA LEU A 155 -23.18 -13.06 -1.05
C LEU A 155 -24.41 -12.80 -1.92
N ARG A 156 -25.53 -13.48 -1.65
CA ARG A 156 -26.81 -13.22 -2.34
C ARG A 156 -27.32 -11.80 -2.06
N THR A 157 -27.20 -11.33 -0.83
CA THR A 157 -27.55 -9.94 -0.48
C THR A 157 -26.63 -8.95 -1.18
N LEU A 158 -25.31 -9.16 -1.16
CA LEU A 158 -24.37 -8.28 -1.86
C LEU A 158 -24.64 -8.22 -3.37
N HIS A 159 -25.06 -9.34 -3.96
CA HIS A 159 -25.40 -9.44 -5.38
C HIS A 159 -26.81 -8.90 -5.74
N SER A 160 -27.63 -8.49 -4.77
CA SER A 160 -29.00 -8.04 -5.07
C SER A 160 -29.07 -6.68 -5.78
N ARG A 161 -27.95 -5.97 -5.87
CA ARG A 161 -27.76 -4.68 -6.56
C ARG A 161 -26.28 -4.48 -6.87
N ASN A 162 -25.94 -3.32 -7.41
CA ASN A 162 -24.56 -2.90 -7.62
C ASN A 162 -23.73 -3.00 -6.32
N HIS A 163 -22.57 -3.66 -6.38
CA HIS A 163 -21.72 -3.92 -5.22
C HIS A 163 -21.26 -2.62 -4.55
N LEU A 164 -20.99 -1.60 -5.37
CA LEU A 164 -20.45 -0.32 -4.91
C LEU A 164 -21.49 0.49 -4.12
N ASP A 165 -22.79 0.27 -4.37
CA ASP A 165 -23.87 0.88 -3.58
C ASP A 165 -23.84 0.40 -2.12
N TRP A 166 -23.34 -0.83 -1.87
CA TRP A 166 -23.17 -1.33 -0.51
C TRP A 166 -22.10 -0.58 0.27
N MET A 167 -21.08 -0.01 -0.37
CA MET A 167 -20.01 0.71 0.35
C MET A 167 -20.60 1.85 1.18
N ARG A 168 -21.46 2.66 0.57
CA ARG A 168 -22.13 3.79 1.25
C ARG A 168 -23.06 3.32 2.36
N GLU A 169 -23.81 2.25 2.14
CA GLU A 169 -24.77 1.77 3.12
C GLU A 169 -24.09 1.07 4.32
N LEU A 170 -23.05 0.28 4.08
CA LEU A 170 -22.25 -0.35 5.13
C LEU A 170 -21.51 0.69 5.99
N GLU A 171 -20.97 1.74 5.37
CA GLU A 171 -20.35 2.85 6.10
C GLU A 171 -21.40 3.64 6.89
N ALA A 172 -22.51 4.05 6.27
CA ALA A 172 -23.50 4.90 6.92
C ALA A 172 -24.29 4.19 8.03
N ARG A 173 -24.66 2.91 7.84
CA ARG A 173 -25.53 2.18 8.76
C ARG A 173 -24.76 1.34 9.77
N LEU A 174 -23.66 0.71 9.35
CA LEU A 174 -22.89 -0.21 10.19
C LEU A 174 -21.58 0.40 10.70
N LYS A 175 -21.25 1.63 10.30
CA LYS A 175 -20.02 2.34 10.68
C LYS A 175 -18.74 1.53 10.35
N MET A 176 -18.83 0.67 9.35
CA MET A 176 -17.70 -0.13 8.91
C MET A 176 -16.73 0.75 8.13
N LYS A 177 -15.46 0.79 8.57
CA LYS A 177 -14.39 1.51 7.89
C LYS A 177 -13.68 0.57 6.92
N ASN A 178 -13.12 1.11 5.83
CA ASN A 178 -12.28 0.39 4.88
C ASN A 178 -12.94 -0.77 4.10
N VAL A 179 -14.27 -0.85 4.07
CA VAL A 179 -15.02 -1.89 3.33
C VAL A 179 -14.86 -1.83 1.81
N ASN A 180 -14.35 -0.71 1.28
CA ASN A 180 -14.21 -0.50 -0.16
C ASN A 180 -13.36 -1.61 -0.81
N ARG A 181 -12.23 -1.96 -0.18
CA ARG A 181 -11.32 -2.98 -0.70
C ARG A 181 -11.99 -4.35 -0.73
N ASP A 182 -12.73 -4.70 0.32
CA ASP A 182 -13.33 -6.03 0.45
C ASP A 182 -14.51 -6.20 -0.50
N ILE A 183 -15.37 -5.19 -0.62
CA ILE A 183 -16.48 -5.17 -1.58
C ILE A 183 -15.96 -5.20 -3.02
N MET A 184 -14.92 -4.43 -3.34
CA MET A 184 -14.27 -4.50 -4.66
C MET A 184 -13.68 -5.88 -4.92
N SER A 185 -13.03 -6.49 -3.93
CA SER A 185 -12.45 -7.83 -4.08
C SER A 185 -13.52 -8.88 -4.40
N ILE A 186 -14.69 -8.79 -3.75
CA ILE A 186 -15.85 -9.64 -4.07
C ILE A 186 -16.35 -9.38 -5.50
N ALA A 187 -16.50 -8.10 -5.89
CA ALA A 187 -16.95 -7.74 -7.23
C ALA A 187 -15.96 -8.16 -8.34
N ILE A 188 -14.66 -8.11 -8.07
CA ILE A 188 -13.58 -8.62 -8.95
C ILE A 188 -13.68 -10.14 -9.07
N ALA A 189 -13.77 -10.85 -7.93
CA ALA A 189 -13.90 -12.30 -7.91
C ALA A 189 -15.16 -12.81 -8.62
N LYS A 190 -16.21 -11.97 -8.71
CA LYS A 190 -17.43 -12.24 -9.47
C LYS A 190 -17.42 -11.70 -10.89
N ASN A 191 -16.36 -11.02 -11.31
CA ASN A 191 -16.20 -10.41 -12.62
C ASN A 191 -17.33 -9.43 -12.99
N VAL A 192 -17.83 -8.68 -12.01
CA VAL A 192 -18.92 -7.69 -12.18
C VAL A 192 -18.48 -6.26 -11.85
N LEU A 193 -17.24 -6.07 -11.36
CA LEU A 193 -16.77 -4.77 -10.91
C LEU A 193 -16.80 -3.72 -12.02
N LEU A 194 -16.36 -4.06 -13.24
CA LEU A 194 -16.32 -3.11 -14.35
C LEU A 194 -17.72 -2.61 -14.70
N ASP A 195 -18.70 -3.51 -14.81
CA ASP A 195 -20.09 -3.15 -15.09
C ASP A 195 -20.68 -2.28 -13.97
N ASN A 196 -20.32 -2.58 -12.71
CA ASN A 196 -20.75 -1.80 -11.55
C ASN A 196 -20.16 -0.38 -11.57
N ILE A 197 -18.89 -0.23 -11.99
CA ILE A 197 -18.24 1.08 -12.16
C ILE A 197 -18.89 1.85 -13.32
N MET A 198 -19.17 1.19 -14.45
CA MET A 198 -19.83 1.80 -15.61
C MET A 198 -21.22 2.34 -15.24
N GLU A 199 -22.02 1.57 -14.49
CA GLU A 199 -23.32 2.03 -14.01
C GLU A 199 -23.21 3.24 -13.07
N LEU A 200 -22.20 3.28 -12.19
CA LEU A 200 -21.94 4.48 -11.39
C LEU A 200 -21.53 5.67 -12.25
N ALA A 201 -20.73 5.46 -13.29
CA ALA A 201 -20.33 6.51 -14.23
C ALA A 201 -21.57 7.12 -14.91
N ASP A 202 -22.48 6.27 -15.39
CA ASP A 202 -23.72 6.69 -16.04
C ASP A 202 -24.56 7.58 -15.10
N ARG A 203 -24.76 7.14 -13.85
CA ARG A 203 -25.48 7.91 -12.81
C ARG A 203 -24.81 9.25 -12.48
N GLU A 204 -23.48 9.29 -12.42
CA GLU A 204 -22.71 10.51 -12.12
C GLU A 204 -22.87 11.55 -13.24
N VAL A 205 -22.83 11.11 -14.50
CA VAL A 205 -23.01 12.01 -15.66
C VAL A 205 -24.45 12.51 -15.78
N ASP A 206 -25.43 11.64 -15.57
CA ASP A 206 -26.86 12.01 -15.59
C ASP A 206 -27.22 13.01 -14.48
N GLY A 207 -26.57 12.91 -13.32
CA GLY A 207 -26.75 13.84 -12.20
C GLY A 207 -26.04 15.20 -12.37
N THR A 208 -25.05 15.32 -13.27
CA THR A 208 -24.17 16.49 -13.41
C THR A 208 -24.57 17.36 -14.61
N LEU A 209 -25.76 17.95 -14.56
CA LEU A 209 -26.31 18.74 -15.68
C LEU A 209 -25.77 20.18 -15.80
N THR A 210 -24.98 20.70 -14.85
CA THR A 210 -24.75 22.16 -14.74
C THR A 210 -23.30 22.64 -14.78
N SER A 211 -22.27 21.80 -14.61
CA SER A 211 -20.86 22.26 -14.67
C SER A 211 -19.91 21.26 -15.36
N HIS A 212 -19.87 21.31 -16.70
CA HIS A 212 -18.98 20.51 -17.54
C HIS A 212 -17.48 20.74 -17.21
N ASN A 213 -17.11 21.92 -16.69
CA ASN A 213 -15.73 22.26 -16.32
C ASN A 213 -15.21 21.52 -15.06
N THR A 214 -16.08 20.85 -14.32
CA THR A 214 -15.72 20.12 -13.09
C THR A 214 -16.03 18.62 -13.15
N LEU A 215 -16.43 18.12 -14.33
CA LEU A 215 -16.80 16.73 -14.54
C LEU A 215 -15.66 15.78 -14.13
N PHE A 216 -15.97 14.87 -13.20
CA PHE A 216 -15.03 13.92 -12.58
C PHE A 216 -13.80 14.54 -11.90
N ARG A 217 -13.84 15.84 -11.56
CA ARG A 217 -12.77 16.50 -10.79
C ARG A 217 -13.02 16.48 -9.28
N GLY A 218 -14.24 16.18 -8.84
CA GLY A 218 -14.60 16.02 -7.43
C GLY A 218 -14.05 14.74 -6.79
N ASN A 219 -14.21 14.66 -5.48
CA ASN A 219 -13.96 13.46 -4.68
C ASN A 219 -15.28 12.75 -4.41
N THR A 220 -15.74 11.94 -5.36
CA THR A 220 -16.99 11.17 -5.24
C THR A 220 -16.70 9.69 -5.00
N VAL A 221 -17.73 8.91 -4.63
CA VAL A 221 -17.61 7.45 -4.49
C VAL A 221 -17.16 6.84 -5.82
N PHE A 222 -17.67 7.37 -6.93
CA PHE A 222 -17.27 6.98 -8.28
C PHE A 222 -15.77 7.22 -8.52
N THR A 223 -15.28 8.46 -8.33
CA THR A 223 -13.87 8.77 -8.62
C THR A 223 -12.91 7.96 -7.75
N LYS A 224 -13.22 7.79 -6.45
CA LYS A 224 -12.44 6.93 -5.53
C LYS A 224 -12.44 5.46 -5.95
N THR A 225 -13.56 4.95 -6.45
CA THR A 225 -13.65 3.57 -6.93
C THR A 225 -12.80 3.38 -8.19
N VAL A 226 -12.82 4.34 -9.10
CA VAL A 226 -11.98 4.32 -10.30
C VAL A 226 -10.49 4.39 -9.94
N GLU A 227 -10.10 5.19 -8.95
CA GLU A 227 -8.71 5.22 -8.42
C GLU A 227 -8.26 3.85 -7.89
N LEU A 228 -9.10 3.18 -7.10
CA LEU A 228 -8.82 1.83 -6.61
C LEU A 228 -8.76 0.81 -7.76
N TYR A 229 -9.63 0.92 -8.75
CA TYR A 229 -9.63 0.06 -9.93
C TYR A 229 -8.37 0.24 -10.78
N MET A 230 -7.96 1.49 -11.02
CA MET A 230 -6.68 1.82 -11.67
C MET A 230 -5.49 1.28 -10.88
N SER A 231 -5.53 1.37 -9.55
CA SER A 231 -4.49 0.81 -8.68
C SER A 231 -4.49 -0.73 -8.67
N TRP A 232 -5.60 -1.39 -8.99
CA TRP A 232 -5.65 -2.85 -9.03
C TRP A 232 -5.03 -3.42 -10.32
N TYR A 233 -5.43 -2.86 -11.47
CA TYR A 233 -5.04 -3.38 -12.78
C TYR A 233 -3.87 -2.62 -13.43
N GLY A 234 -3.68 -1.36 -13.05
CA GLY A 234 -2.80 -0.43 -13.76
C GLY A 234 -1.36 -0.37 -13.27
N MET A 235 -1.00 -1.06 -12.19
CA MET A 235 0.32 -0.88 -11.56
C MET A 235 1.48 -1.28 -12.47
N ALA A 236 1.35 -2.39 -13.21
CA ALA A 236 2.35 -2.78 -14.19
C ALA A 236 2.50 -1.74 -15.31
N PHE A 237 1.38 -1.17 -15.77
CA PHE A 237 1.38 -0.08 -16.75
C PHE A 237 2.02 1.20 -16.19
N LEU A 238 1.74 1.55 -14.94
CA LEU A 238 2.29 2.71 -14.26
C LEU A 238 3.81 2.59 -14.07
N GLU A 239 4.26 1.43 -13.59
CA GLU A 239 5.66 1.08 -13.44
C GLU A 239 6.40 1.17 -14.77
N ALA A 240 5.84 0.62 -15.86
CA ALA A 240 6.43 0.74 -17.19
C ALA A 240 6.46 2.19 -17.71
N SER A 241 5.47 3.01 -17.34
CA SER A 241 5.33 4.39 -17.83
C SER A 241 6.26 5.38 -17.17
N VAL A 242 6.40 5.33 -15.83
CA VAL A 242 7.13 6.38 -15.07
C VAL A 242 8.15 5.83 -14.08
N GLY A 243 8.10 4.54 -13.75
CA GLY A 243 8.95 3.92 -12.71
C GLY A 243 10.46 4.10 -12.97
N PRO A 244 10.99 3.73 -14.15
CA PRO A 244 12.40 3.91 -14.47
C PRO A 244 12.87 5.37 -14.39
N SER A 245 12.09 6.31 -14.90
CA SER A 245 12.45 7.74 -14.90
C SER A 245 12.43 8.32 -13.49
N ILE A 246 11.45 7.96 -12.65
CA ILE A 246 11.44 8.35 -11.23
C ILE A 246 12.68 7.82 -10.51
N ARG A 247 12.98 6.53 -10.66
CA ARG A 247 14.16 5.92 -10.01
C ARG A 247 15.46 6.57 -10.44
N ARG A 248 15.59 6.88 -11.73
CA ARG A 248 16.76 7.59 -12.27
C ARG A 248 16.86 9.02 -11.72
N LEU A 249 15.77 9.78 -11.72
CA LEU A 249 15.71 11.13 -11.18
C LEU A 249 16.14 11.17 -9.70
N CYS A 250 15.71 10.19 -8.91
CA CYS A 250 16.12 10.06 -7.51
C CYS A 250 17.58 9.62 -7.36
N ALA A 251 18.05 8.64 -8.14
CA ALA A 251 19.43 8.14 -8.08
C ALA A 251 20.45 9.22 -8.46
N GLU A 252 20.13 10.03 -9.46
CA GLU A 252 20.94 11.17 -9.91
C GLU A 252 20.83 12.39 -8.98
N LYS A 253 19.96 12.33 -7.95
CA LYS A 253 19.69 13.43 -7.02
C LYS A 253 19.40 14.75 -7.74
N VAL A 254 18.62 14.68 -8.81
CA VAL A 254 18.31 15.85 -9.63
C VAL A 254 17.50 16.85 -8.81
N ALA A 255 18.04 18.06 -8.67
CA ALA A 255 17.37 19.17 -8.03
C ALA A 255 17.08 20.25 -9.08
N ILE A 256 15.79 20.46 -9.36
CA ILE A 256 15.33 21.45 -10.32
C ILE A 256 14.56 22.51 -9.55
N GLU A 257 15.07 23.73 -9.54
CA GLU A 257 14.37 24.90 -8.98
C GLU A 257 14.37 25.99 -10.05
N VAL A 258 13.20 26.54 -10.34
CA VAL A 258 13.02 27.56 -11.39
C VAL A 258 12.46 28.86 -10.82
N ASP A 259 12.08 28.88 -9.54
CA ASP A 259 11.62 30.09 -8.85
C ASP A 259 12.81 31.05 -8.61
N PRO A 260 12.82 32.24 -9.24
CA PRO A 260 13.91 33.21 -9.08
C PRO A 260 14.13 33.63 -7.62
N VAL A 261 13.08 33.64 -6.80
CA VAL A 261 13.14 34.05 -5.38
C VAL A 261 13.87 33.01 -4.54
N ARG A 262 13.71 31.73 -4.85
CA ARG A 262 14.32 30.62 -4.09
C ARG A 262 15.78 30.37 -4.45
N ILE A 263 16.16 30.67 -5.70
CA ILE A 263 17.48 30.33 -6.23
C ILE A 263 18.54 31.32 -5.75
N GLY A 264 18.21 32.60 -5.62
CA GLY A 264 19.17 33.66 -5.23
C GLY A 264 20.41 33.78 -6.14
N LYS A 265 20.43 33.12 -7.32
CA LYS A 265 21.53 33.12 -8.30
C LYS A 265 21.15 33.89 -9.56
N SER A 266 22.15 34.15 -10.40
CA SER A 266 22.01 34.84 -11.68
C SER A 266 21.07 34.12 -12.66
N GLY A 267 20.48 34.87 -13.60
CA GLY A 267 19.51 34.35 -14.59
C GLY A 267 20.02 33.15 -15.41
N ARG A 268 21.34 33.04 -15.62
CA ARG A 268 21.96 31.90 -16.32
C ARG A 268 21.80 30.56 -15.58
N ALA A 269 21.69 30.56 -14.25
CA ALA A 269 21.41 29.35 -13.48
C ALA A 269 19.94 28.92 -13.63
N ILE A 270 19.04 29.89 -13.73
CA ILE A 270 17.60 29.65 -13.96
C ILE A 270 17.39 29.05 -15.35
N GLU A 271 18.01 29.61 -16.39
CA GLU A 271 17.95 29.09 -17.76
C GLU A 271 18.38 27.62 -17.83
N LYS A 272 19.51 27.26 -17.19
CA LYS A 272 19.97 25.86 -17.11
C LYS A 272 18.97 24.95 -16.40
N ASN A 273 18.34 25.42 -15.33
CA ASN A 273 17.33 24.64 -14.61
C ASN A 273 16.05 24.47 -15.43
N VAL A 274 15.67 25.47 -16.23
CA VAL A 274 14.56 25.36 -17.18
C VAL A 274 14.86 24.36 -18.29
N GLU A 275 16.06 24.39 -18.87
CA GLU A 275 16.51 23.40 -19.86
C GLU A 275 16.47 21.98 -19.27
N LEU A 276 16.95 21.82 -18.04
CA LEU A 276 16.90 20.55 -17.32
C LEU A 276 15.46 20.10 -17.04
N LEU A 277 14.56 21.01 -16.65
CA LEU A 277 13.14 20.72 -16.45
C LEU A 277 12.50 20.20 -17.74
N VAL A 278 12.73 20.89 -18.86
CA VAL A 278 12.19 20.51 -20.16
C VAL A 278 12.70 19.13 -20.57
N ALA A 279 13.99 18.85 -20.38
CA ALA A 279 14.58 17.55 -20.69
C ALA A 279 13.90 16.41 -19.90
N TRP A 280 13.68 16.58 -18.59
CA TRP A 280 12.99 15.59 -17.77
C TRP A 280 11.51 15.45 -18.15
N CYS A 281 10.80 16.55 -18.39
CA CYS A 281 9.42 16.53 -18.86
C CYS A 281 9.29 15.75 -20.18
N GLN A 282 10.23 15.96 -21.10
CA GLN A 282 10.26 15.24 -22.38
C GLN A 282 10.51 13.74 -22.17
N GLU A 283 11.47 13.37 -21.32
CA GLU A 283 11.70 11.95 -20.98
C GLU A 283 10.44 11.29 -20.41
N PHE A 284 9.81 11.91 -19.41
CA PHE A 284 8.58 11.39 -18.82
C PHE A 284 7.48 11.23 -19.87
N TRP A 285 7.31 12.22 -20.73
CA TRP A 285 6.32 12.19 -21.79
C TRP A 285 6.57 11.06 -22.80
N GLU A 286 7.81 10.92 -23.27
CA GLU A 286 8.21 9.86 -24.19
C GLU A 286 7.99 8.47 -23.58
N ARG A 287 8.37 8.27 -22.32
CA ARG A 287 8.15 6.99 -21.61
C ARG A 287 6.69 6.65 -21.43
N ILE A 288 5.86 7.61 -21.03
CA ILE A 288 4.40 7.44 -20.92
C ILE A 288 3.82 7.09 -22.29
N TYR A 289 4.24 7.81 -23.34
CA TYR A 289 3.76 7.56 -24.69
C TYR A 289 4.17 6.16 -25.18
N ASP A 290 5.42 5.74 -24.99
CA ASP A 290 5.90 4.42 -25.41
C ASP A 290 5.21 3.27 -24.67
N ALA A 291 4.92 3.47 -23.38
CA ALA A 291 4.18 2.50 -22.56
C ALA A 291 2.67 2.42 -22.91
N ARG A 292 2.11 3.32 -23.73
CA ARG A 292 0.65 3.40 -24.00
C ARG A 292 -0.01 2.09 -24.41
N ARG A 293 0.72 1.20 -25.10
CA ARG A 293 0.20 -0.11 -25.55
C ARG A 293 0.14 -1.16 -24.44
N GLN A 294 0.82 -0.92 -23.32
CA GLN A 294 0.81 -1.77 -22.13
C GLN A 294 -0.37 -1.46 -21.20
N CYS A 295 -1.20 -0.45 -21.53
CA CYS A 295 -2.40 -0.15 -20.78
C CYS A 295 -3.36 -1.36 -20.77
N PRO A 296 -3.72 -1.89 -19.59
CA PRO A 296 -4.49 -3.13 -19.46
C PRO A 296 -5.87 -3.01 -20.11
N PRO A 297 -6.42 -4.10 -20.69
CA PRO A 297 -7.72 -4.08 -21.35
C PRO A 297 -8.85 -3.59 -20.45
N GLU A 298 -8.78 -3.87 -19.15
CA GLU A 298 -9.71 -3.44 -18.11
C GLU A 298 -9.83 -1.91 -18.05
N LEU A 299 -8.69 -1.20 -18.05
CA LEU A 299 -8.66 0.26 -18.03
C LEU A 299 -9.05 0.86 -19.37
N ARG A 300 -8.63 0.22 -20.48
CA ARG A 300 -9.02 0.65 -21.82
C ARG A 300 -10.54 0.64 -22.00
N LYS A 301 -11.22 -0.43 -21.56
CA LYS A 301 -12.69 -0.52 -21.60
C LYS A 301 -13.36 0.55 -20.75
N LEU A 302 -12.85 0.80 -19.53
CA LEU A 302 -13.37 1.85 -18.66
C LEU A 302 -13.23 3.24 -19.29
N PHE A 303 -12.04 3.58 -19.81
CA PHE A 303 -11.79 4.86 -20.46
C PHE A 303 -12.62 5.04 -21.73
N GLU A 304 -12.80 3.98 -22.51
CA GLU A 304 -13.68 3.99 -23.68
C GLU A 304 -15.15 4.25 -23.29
N HIS A 305 -15.64 3.62 -22.22
CA HIS A 305 -17.00 3.86 -21.70
C HIS A 305 -17.18 5.31 -21.26
N ILE A 306 -16.27 5.82 -20.41
CA ILE A 306 -16.29 7.22 -19.94
C ILE A 306 -16.29 8.19 -21.13
N ARG A 307 -15.41 7.97 -22.11
CA ARG A 307 -15.32 8.81 -23.30
C ARG A 307 -16.65 8.85 -24.05
N ARG A 308 -17.23 7.67 -24.36
CA ARG A 308 -18.49 7.54 -25.09
C ARG A 308 -19.68 8.12 -24.32
N LEU A 309 -19.68 7.95 -23.00
CA LEU A 309 -20.71 8.51 -22.13
C LEU A 309 -20.70 10.04 -22.23
N VAL A 310 -19.53 10.67 -22.10
CA VAL A 310 -19.39 12.13 -22.23
C VAL A 310 -19.73 12.62 -23.64
N GLU A 311 -19.29 11.91 -24.69
CA GLU A 311 -19.63 12.20 -26.10
C GLU A 311 -21.15 12.27 -26.32
N ARG A 312 -21.90 11.33 -25.72
CA ARG A 312 -23.36 11.23 -25.87
C ARG A 312 -24.10 12.25 -25.01
N SER A 313 -23.71 12.42 -23.76
CA SER A 313 -24.45 13.22 -22.78
C SER A 313 -24.30 14.74 -23.00
N TYR A 314 -23.14 15.21 -23.47
CA TYR A 314 -22.87 16.64 -23.62
C TYR A 314 -23.02 17.18 -25.06
N ARG A 315 -23.68 16.43 -25.95
CA ARG A 315 -23.94 16.78 -27.36
C ARG A 315 -22.76 17.55 -27.96
N VAL A 316 -21.61 16.89 -28.06
CA VAL A 316 -20.34 17.45 -28.55
C VAL A 316 -20.44 17.83 -30.04
N ARG A 317 -21.23 18.86 -30.34
CA ARG A 317 -21.49 19.41 -31.67
C ARG A 317 -21.05 20.86 -31.79
N ASP A 318 -20.96 21.59 -30.68
CA ASP A 318 -20.37 22.94 -30.62
C ASP A 318 -18.87 22.86 -30.26
N ASP A 319 -18.05 23.72 -30.87
CA ASP A 319 -16.59 23.75 -30.71
C ASP A 319 -16.13 23.88 -29.24
N SER A 320 -16.97 24.44 -28.35
CA SER A 320 -16.66 24.63 -26.93
C SER A 320 -16.51 23.32 -26.14
N ASN A 321 -17.16 22.24 -26.57
CA ASN A 321 -17.21 20.97 -25.83
C ASN A 321 -16.43 19.84 -26.52
N ARG A 322 -15.72 20.14 -27.62
CA ARG A 322 -15.05 19.12 -28.44
C ARG A 322 -14.03 18.30 -27.67
N GLU A 323 -13.34 18.90 -26.72
CA GLU A 323 -12.28 18.22 -25.96
C GLU A 323 -12.77 17.47 -24.72
N LEU A 324 -14.02 17.70 -24.27
CA LEU A 324 -14.54 17.13 -23.02
C LEU A 324 -14.37 15.61 -22.89
N PRO A 325 -14.64 14.79 -23.94
CA PRO A 325 -14.43 13.35 -23.83
C PRO A 325 -12.98 12.97 -23.51
N TRP A 326 -12.01 13.63 -24.15
CA TRP A 326 -10.59 13.39 -23.89
C TRP A 326 -10.14 13.96 -22.55
N GLN A 327 -10.65 15.12 -22.17
CA GLN A 327 -10.38 15.72 -20.86
C GLN A 327 -10.90 14.84 -19.72
N SER A 328 -12.06 14.19 -19.89
CA SER A 328 -12.63 13.27 -18.90
C SER A 328 -11.75 12.05 -18.67
N VAL A 329 -11.20 11.46 -19.75
CA VAL A 329 -10.25 10.34 -19.65
C VAL A 329 -8.92 10.82 -19.03
N SER A 330 -8.44 12.00 -19.41
CA SER A 330 -7.21 12.60 -18.87
C SER A 330 -7.32 12.87 -17.36
N ALA A 331 -8.50 13.27 -16.88
CA ALA A 331 -8.76 13.48 -15.45
C ALA A 331 -8.60 12.21 -14.59
N PHE A 332 -8.73 11.02 -15.19
CA PHE A 332 -8.43 9.75 -14.53
C PHE A 332 -6.98 9.32 -14.77
N CYS A 333 -6.57 9.21 -16.04
CA CYS A 333 -5.27 8.67 -16.41
C CYS A 333 -4.10 9.52 -15.88
N PHE A 334 -4.17 10.85 -16.00
CA PHE A 334 -3.11 11.74 -15.54
C PHE A 334 -3.37 12.23 -14.13
N LEU A 335 -4.47 12.98 -13.93
CA LEU A 335 -4.71 13.70 -12.68
C LEU A 335 -4.89 12.77 -11.46
N ARG A 336 -5.41 11.54 -11.65
CA ARG A 336 -5.71 10.58 -10.56
C ARG A 336 -4.83 9.35 -10.52
N PHE A 337 -3.92 9.20 -11.47
CA PHE A 337 -3.07 8.01 -11.54
C PHE A 337 -1.61 8.34 -11.78
N ILE A 338 -1.24 8.81 -12.98
CA ILE A 338 0.17 9.05 -13.32
C ILE A 338 0.76 10.21 -12.50
N VAL A 339 0.07 11.35 -12.38
CA VAL A 339 0.61 12.53 -11.68
C VAL A 339 0.74 12.28 -10.17
N PRO A 340 -0.28 11.72 -9.46
CA PRO A 340 -0.11 11.31 -8.07
C PRO A 340 1.06 10.34 -7.86
N ALA A 341 1.32 9.44 -8.81
CA ALA A 341 2.45 8.52 -8.73
C ALA A 341 3.81 9.19 -8.91
N ILE A 342 3.90 10.23 -9.73
CA ILE A 342 5.12 11.05 -9.85
C ILE A 342 5.36 11.87 -8.57
N LEU A 343 4.31 12.44 -7.98
CA LEU A 343 4.40 13.26 -6.76
C LEU A 343 4.65 12.44 -5.50
N HIS A 344 4.05 11.24 -5.41
CA HIS A 344 4.09 10.36 -4.24
C HIS A 344 4.45 8.92 -4.63
N PRO A 345 5.63 8.67 -5.23
CA PRO A 345 6.02 7.37 -5.79
C PRO A 345 6.03 6.20 -4.80
N HIS A 346 6.23 6.46 -3.51
CA HIS A 346 6.18 5.46 -2.45
C HIS A 346 4.77 4.87 -2.26
N LEU A 347 3.71 5.69 -2.39
CA LEU A 347 2.32 5.23 -2.28
C LEU A 347 1.91 4.29 -3.42
N PHE A 348 2.64 4.34 -4.53
CA PHE A 348 2.43 3.51 -5.71
C PHE A 348 3.52 2.43 -5.86
N GLY A 349 4.37 2.23 -4.85
CA GLY A 349 5.41 1.20 -4.89
C GLY A 349 6.48 1.36 -5.99
N LEU A 350 6.67 2.57 -6.52
CA LEU A 350 7.64 2.87 -7.57
C LEU A 350 9.06 3.13 -7.02
N LEU A 351 9.14 3.53 -5.75
CA LEU A 351 10.38 3.71 -5.00
C LEU A 351 10.36 2.91 -3.71
N PRO A 352 11.53 2.38 -3.26
CA PRO A 352 11.68 1.85 -1.91
C PRO A 352 11.49 2.98 -0.89
N GLY A 353 10.31 3.00 -0.28
CA GLY A 353 9.88 3.92 0.77
C GLY A 353 8.50 3.48 1.22
N MET A 354 8.27 3.42 2.54
CA MET A 354 7.03 3.00 3.23
C MET A 354 5.99 2.30 2.32
N HIS A 355 6.16 1.01 2.09
CA HIS A 355 5.14 0.22 1.41
C HIS A 355 3.92 0.04 2.31
N PHE A 356 2.81 0.64 1.90
CA PHE A 356 1.52 -0.06 1.98
C PHE A 356 1.55 -1.19 0.94
N HIS A 357 1.15 -2.38 1.39
CA HIS A 357 1.19 -3.64 0.64
C HIS A 357 0.53 -3.54 -0.73
N LEU A 358 1.35 -3.67 -1.77
CA LEU A 358 0.90 -4.03 -3.10
C LEU A 358 1.59 -5.33 -3.52
N TYR A 359 0.74 -6.36 -3.63
CA TYR A 359 0.93 -7.67 -4.25
C TYR A 359 1.76 -8.72 -3.50
N ARG A 360 1.07 -9.83 -3.16
CA ARG A 360 1.46 -11.16 -3.67
C ARG A 360 0.40 -12.26 -3.53
N TRP A 361 -0.76 -12.18 -4.20
CA TRP A 361 -1.57 -13.39 -4.45
C TRP A 361 -2.32 -13.31 -5.79
N ILE A 362 -1.59 -13.52 -6.88
CA ILE A 362 -2.15 -14.14 -8.10
C ILE A 362 -1.26 -15.35 -8.36
N HIS A 363 -1.69 -16.50 -7.85
CA HIS A 363 -1.53 -17.83 -8.41
C HIS A 363 -2.24 -18.80 -7.47
N LEU A 364 -3.54 -18.97 -7.72
CA LEU A 364 -4.24 -20.25 -7.86
C LEU A 364 -5.57 -20.00 -8.55
#